data_AF-A0A538JH30-F1
#
_entry.id   AF-A0A538JH30-F1
#
_cell.length_a   1.000
_cell.length_b   1.000
_cell.length_c   1.000
_cell.angle_alpha   90.00
_cell.angle_beta   90.00
_cell.angle_gamma   90.00
#
_symmetry.space_group_name_H-M   'P 1'
#
loop_
_entity.id
_entity.type
_entity.pdbx_description
1 polymer ?
#
loop_
_entity_poly.entity_id
_entity_poly.type
_entity_poly.pdbx_seq_one_letter_code
_entity_poly.pdbx_strand_id
1 'polypeptide(L)'
;APDGPSGVEKARDERPDVILLDVMMPGLDGWRVAEQLFEDDRTLGIPIIFLTARAEFRDRARGLDIGGVDYVTKPFNPLELAPLVESLLARLDRGERDELRAEKLSELRSLMESE
;
A
#
# COMPACT_ATOMS: atom_id res chain seq x y z
N ALA A 1 10.27 9.19 3.88
CA ALA A 1 11.33 9.04 4.90
C ALA A 1 12.42 8.11 4.34
N PRO A 2 13.68 8.16 4.81
CA PRO A 2 14.76 7.35 4.25
C PRO A 2 14.75 5.88 4.69
N ASP A 3 14.05 5.54 5.78
CA ASP A 3 13.96 4.17 6.32
C ASP A 3 12.60 3.91 6.99
N GLY A 4 12.38 2.65 7.36
CA GLY A 4 11.14 2.21 8.01
C GLY A 4 10.82 2.92 9.32
N PRO A 5 11.71 2.93 10.33
CA PRO A 5 11.44 3.57 11.62
C PRO A 5 11.08 5.07 11.49
N SER A 6 11.87 5.83 10.73
CA SER A 6 11.58 7.25 10.48
C SER A 6 10.30 7.45 9.65
N GLY A 7 9.94 6.49 8.80
CA GLY A 7 8.67 6.47 8.08
C GLY A 7 7.47 6.30 9.00
N VAL A 8 7.54 5.40 9.96
CA VAL A 8 6.48 5.19 10.96
C VAL A 8 6.28 6.42 11.83
N GLU A 9 7.36 7.02 12.33
CA GLU A 9 7.29 8.25 13.13
C GLU A 9 6.66 9.40 12.34
N LYS A 10 7.12 9.63 11.10
CA LYS A 10 6.52 10.66 10.23
C LYS A 10 5.05 10.40 9.94
N ALA A 11 4.65 9.15 9.69
CA ALA A 11 3.24 8.84 9.45
C ALA A 11 2.36 9.15 10.66
N ARG A 12 2.86 8.92 11.88
CA ARG A 12 2.16 9.25 13.14
C ARG A 12 2.02 10.75 13.35
N ASP A 13 3.06 11.51 13.03
CA ASP A 13 3.10 12.96 13.28
C ASP A 13 2.36 13.74 12.20
N GLU A 14 2.62 13.42 10.94
CA GLU A 14 2.10 14.15 9.78
C GLU A 14 0.71 13.67 9.36
N ARG A 15 0.34 12.41 9.64
CA ARG A 15 -0.93 11.77 9.25
C ARG A 15 -1.27 12.01 7.77
N PRO A 16 -0.43 11.51 6.85
CA PRO A 16 -0.63 11.74 5.42
C PRO A 16 -1.90 11.08 4.89
N ASP A 17 -2.42 11.59 3.77
CA ASP A 17 -3.58 11.02 3.08
C ASP A 17 -3.28 9.66 2.42
N VAL A 18 -2.01 9.39 2.11
CA VAL A 18 -1.54 8.14 1.50
C VAL A 18 -0.08 7.87 1.83
N ILE A 19 0.29 6.59 1.93
CA ILE A 19 1.67 6.15 2.13
C ILE A 19 2.11 5.33 0.91
N LEU A 20 3.21 5.76 0.28
CA LEU A 20 3.93 4.95 -0.69
C LEU A 20 5.04 4.19 0.03
N LEU A 21 4.92 2.87 0.08
CA LEU A 21 5.80 2.03 0.90
C LEU A 21 6.63 1.09 0.03
N ASP A 22 7.94 1.29 0.04
CA ASP A 22 8.86 0.35 -0.58
C ASP A 22 8.96 -0.94 0.24
N VAL A 23 8.69 -2.07 -0.39
CA VAL A 23 8.83 -3.38 0.26
C VAL A 23 10.30 -3.76 0.41
N MET A 24 11.13 -3.40 -0.57
CA MET A 24 12.53 -3.81 -0.65
C MET A 24 13.43 -2.70 -0.12
N MET A 25 13.40 -2.47 1.20
CA MET A 25 14.31 -1.55 1.89
C MET A 25 15.40 -2.31 2.67
N PRO A 26 16.67 -1.86 2.66
CA PRO A 26 17.70 -2.42 3.52
C PRO A 26 17.44 -2.10 4.99
N GLY A 27 17.50 -3.10 5.87
CA GLY A 27 17.45 -2.94 7.32
C GLY A 27 16.08 -3.15 7.99
N LEU A 28 14.98 -2.90 7.29
CA LEU A 28 13.64 -3.20 7.78
C LEU A 28 12.74 -3.67 6.63
N ASP A 29 12.04 -4.77 6.83
CA ASP A 29 11.06 -5.29 5.87
C ASP A 29 9.87 -4.32 5.76
N GLY A 30 9.57 -3.82 4.56
CA GLY A 30 8.42 -2.92 4.34
C GLY A 30 7.10 -3.54 4.80
N TRP A 31 6.99 -4.87 4.84
CA TRP A 31 5.83 -5.54 5.46
C TRP A 31 5.70 -5.23 6.95
N ARG A 32 6.81 -5.21 7.69
CA ARG A 32 6.82 -4.92 9.12
C ARG A 32 6.51 -3.45 9.41
N VAL A 33 6.83 -2.55 8.48
CA VAL A 33 6.38 -1.15 8.53
C VAL A 33 4.87 -1.08 8.39
N ALA A 34 4.31 -1.75 7.38
CA ALA A 34 2.86 -1.76 7.16
C ALA A 34 2.11 -2.31 8.37
N GLU A 35 2.56 -3.43 8.96
CA GLU A 35 1.99 -3.99 10.18
C GLU A 35 1.95 -2.97 11.32
N GLN A 36 3.07 -2.29 11.60
CA GLN A 36 3.13 -1.26 12.64
C GLN A 36 2.19 -0.09 12.40
N LEU A 37 1.97 0.28 11.13
CA LEU A 37 1.05 1.34 10.76
C LEU A 37 -0.41 0.91 10.94
N PHE A 38 -0.74 -0.35 10.67
CA PHE A 38 -2.09 -0.89 10.86
C PHE A 38 -2.42 -1.24 12.32
N GLU A 39 -1.40 -1.49 13.16
CA GLU A 39 -1.56 -1.71 14.61
C GLU A 39 -1.74 -0.40 15.41
N ASP A 40 -1.55 0.76 14.80
CA ASP A 40 -1.64 2.07 15.46
C ASP A 40 -2.90 2.83 15.02
N ASP A 41 -3.77 3.18 15.98
CA ASP A 41 -5.02 3.92 15.76
C ASP A 41 -4.83 5.24 15.01
N ARG A 42 -3.64 5.85 15.10
CA ARG A 42 -3.33 7.10 14.40
C ARG A 42 -3.09 6.91 12.91
N THR A 43 -2.73 5.70 12.49
CA THR A 43 -2.28 5.41 11.12
C THR A 43 -3.06 4.29 10.42
N LEU A 44 -3.86 3.49 11.13
CA LEU A 44 -4.63 2.36 10.55
C LEU A 44 -5.62 2.78 9.46
N GLY A 45 -6.05 4.05 9.49
CA GLY A 45 -6.94 4.63 8.50
C GLY A 45 -6.25 4.96 7.17
N ILE A 46 -4.92 5.12 7.17
CA ILE A 46 -4.16 5.66 6.05
C ILE A 46 -3.96 4.56 4.98
N PRO A 47 -4.35 4.79 3.72
CA PRO A 47 -4.13 3.84 2.65
C PRO A 47 -2.64 3.69 2.33
N ILE A 48 -2.20 2.44 2.14
CA ILE A 48 -0.82 2.11 1.74
C ILE A 48 -0.83 1.58 0.31
N ILE A 49 0.03 2.16 -0.54
CA ILE A 49 0.39 1.64 -1.86
C ILE A 49 1.79 1.03 -1.77
N PHE A 50 1.90 -0.27 -2.04
CA PHE A 50 3.19 -0.96 -1.98
C PHE A 50 3.97 -0.79 -3.28
N LEU A 51 5.24 -0.38 -3.16
CA LEU A 51 6.19 -0.33 -4.27
C LEU A 51 7.04 -1.61 -4.21
N THR A 52 6.99 -2.44 -5.26
CA THR A 52 7.72 -3.71 -5.26
C THR A 52 8.46 -3.98 -6.56
N ALA A 53 9.65 -4.57 -6.49
CA ALA A 53 10.38 -5.09 -7.66
C ALA A 53 9.93 -6.51 -8.06
N ARG A 54 9.29 -7.24 -7.14
CA ARG A 54 8.72 -8.57 -7.38
C ARG A 54 7.36 -8.63 -6.74
N ALA A 55 6.35 -8.68 -7.58
CA ALA A 55 4.98 -8.85 -7.13
C ALA A 55 4.70 -10.34 -6.88
N GLU A 56 5.39 -10.95 -5.91
CA GLU A 56 5.04 -12.32 -5.53
C GLU A 56 3.60 -12.35 -5.00
N PHE A 57 2.86 -13.38 -5.38
CA PHE A 57 1.43 -13.48 -5.06
C PHE A 57 1.14 -13.36 -3.55
N ARG A 58 1.98 -13.99 -2.71
CA ARG A 58 1.84 -13.96 -1.24
C ARG A 58 1.97 -12.56 -0.65
N ASP A 59 2.82 -11.74 -1.25
CA ASP A 59 3.08 -10.37 -0.81
C ASP A 59 1.85 -9.49 -1.06
N ARG A 60 1.25 -9.64 -2.23
CA ARG A 60 0.02 -8.91 -2.58
C ARG A 60 -1.19 -9.37 -1.75
N ALA A 61 -1.33 -10.67 -1.50
CA ALA A 61 -2.38 -11.21 -0.63
C ALA A 61 -2.26 -10.65 0.80
N ARG A 62 -1.04 -10.66 1.36
CA ARG A 62 -0.74 -10.09 2.67
C ARG A 62 -1.13 -8.61 2.70
N GLY A 63 -0.67 -7.81 1.73
CA GLY A 63 -0.98 -6.38 1.64
C GLY A 63 -2.47 -6.06 1.70
N LEU A 64 -3.32 -6.84 1.02
CA LEU A 64 -4.77 -6.66 1.05
C LEU A 64 -5.38 -7.03 2.41
N ASP A 65 -4.93 -8.13 3.01
CA ASP A 65 -5.39 -8.58 4.33
C ASP A 65 -5.11 -7.55 5.42
N ILE A 66 -3.94 -6.90 5.41
CA ILE A 66 -3.56 -5.90 6.43
C ILE A 66 -4.20 -4.52 6.23
N GLY A 67 -4.74 -4.19 5.05
CA GLY A 67 -5.37 -2.88 4.84
C GLY A 67 -4.87 -2.09 3.63
N GLY A 68 -3.83 -2.58 2.95
CA GLY A 68 -3.26 -1.96 1.75
C GLY A 68 -4.26 -1.92 0.61
N VAL A 69 -4.14 -0.87 -0.21
CA VAL A 69 -5.14 -0.56 -1.24
C VAL A 69 -4.62 -0.79 -2.65
N ASP A 70 -3.31 -0.73 -2.88
CA ASP A 70 -2.75 -1.03 -4.19
C ASP A 70 -1.27 -1.43 -4.17
N TYR A 71 -0.78 -1.86 -5.33
CA TYR A 71 0.63 -2.14 -5.57
C TYR A 71 1.11 -1.55 -6.89
N VAL A 72 2.34 -1.07 -6.91
CA VAL A 72 3.01 -0.54 -8.10
C VAL A 72 4.33 -1.27 -8.27
N THR A 73 4.49 -1.89 -9.44
CA THR A 73 5.72 -2.60 -9.78
C THR A 73 6.81 -1.63 -10.22
N LYS A 74 8.03 -1.84 -9.73
CA LYS A 74 9.22 -1.12 -10.18
C LYS A 74 9.81 -1.79 -11.44
N PRO A 75 10.37 -1.00 -12.39
CA PRO A 75 10.39 0.46 -12.40
C PRO A 75 9.01 1.05 -12.73
N PHE A 76 8.66 2.18 -12.11
CA PHE A 76 7.43 2.92 -12.40
C PHE A 76 7.77 4.32 -12.90
N ASN A 77 6.91 4.86 -13.77
CA ASN A 77 6.99 6.23 -14.23
C ASN A 77 6.28 7.15 -13.21
N PRO A 78 6.96 8.15 -12.62
CA PRO A 78 6.31 9.08 -11.68
C PRO A 78 5.09 9.80 -12.27
N LEU A 79 5.08 10.03 -13.60
CA LEU A 79 3.94 10.64 -14.30
C LEU A 79 2.73 9.72 -14.39
N GLU A 80 2.92 8.40 -14.27
CA GLU A 80 1.84 7.41 -14.22
C GLU A 80 1.39 7.13 -12.78
N LEU A 81 2.28 7.32 -11.80
CA LEU A 81 1.97 7.13 -10.38
C LEU A 81 1.04 8.23 -9.83
N ALA A 82 1.25 9.49 -10.21
CA ALA A 82 0.43 10.59 -9.69
C ALA A 82 -1.07 10.42 -10.00
N PRO A 83 -1.49 10.13 -11.25
CA PRO A 83 -2.91 9.88 -11.56
C PRO A 83 -3.50 8.68 -10.79
N LEU A 84 -2.69 7.64 -10.54
CA LEU A 84 -3.13 6.49 -9.75
C LEU A 84 -3.45 6.89 -8.30
N VAL A 85 -2.55 7.67 -7.69
CA VAL A 85 -2.74 8.19 -6.33
C VAL A 85 -3.95 9.12 -6.25
N GLU A 86 -4.10 10.03 -7.21
CA GLU A 86 -5.25 10.94 -7.28
C GLU A 86 -6.57 10.19 -7.41
N SER A 87 -6.63 9.19 -8.30
CA SER A 87 -7.81 8.34 -8.47
C SER A 87 -8.15 7.58 -7.19
N LEU A 88 -7.15 6.99 -6.53
CA LEU A 88 -7.32 6.30 -5.26
C LEU A 88 -7.90 7.21 -4.19
N LEU A 89 -7.30 8.37 -3.97
CA LEU A 89 -7.76 9.34 -2.97
C LEU A 89 -9.19 9.80 -3.26
N ALA A 90 -9.50 10.12 -4.52
CA ALA A 90 -10.85 10.54 -4.91
C ALA A 90 -11.90 9.44 -4.65
N ARG A 91 -11.55 8.16 -4.80
CA ARG A 91 -12.44 7.03 -4.48
C ARG A 91 -12.61 6.87 -2.97
N LEU A 92 -11.53 7.00 -2.19
CA LEU A 92 -11.58 6.93 -0.73
C LEU A 92 -12.41 8.07 -0.13
N ASP A 93 -12.33 9.29 -0.67
CA ASP A 93 -13.15 10.43 -0.26
C ASP A 93 -14.65 10.20 -0.50
N ARG A 94 -15.00 9.37 -1.49
CA ARG A 94 -16.39 8.96 -1.76
C ARG A 94 -16.85 7.79 -0.90
N GLY A 95 -15.99 7.26 -0.01
CA GLY A 95 -16.31 6.13 0.85
C GLY A 95 -16.21 4.77 0.16
N GLU A 96 -15.61 4.68 -1.03
CA GLU A 96 -15.53 3.44 -1.84
C GLU A 96 -14.43 2.47 -1.34
N ARG A 97 -14.02 2.56 -0.06
CA ARG A 97 -12.90 1.77 0.48
C ARG A 97 -13.16 0.26 0.38
N ASP A 98 -14.37 -0.17 0.70
CA ASP A 98 -14.73 -1.59 0.69
C ASP A 98 -14.84 -2.14 -0.73
N GLU A 99 -15.37 -1.33 -1.66
CA GLU A 99 -15.43 -1.68 -3.09
C GLU A 99 -14.04 -1.80 -3.70
N LEU A 100 -13.15 -0.84 -3.40
CA LEU A 100 -11.74 -0.89 -3.79
C LEU A 100 -11.07 -2.19 -3.29
N ARG A 101 -11.27 -2.54 -2.03
CA ARG A 101 -10.70 -3.77 -1.44
C ARG A 101 -11.24 -5.01 -2.13
N ALA A 102 -12.55 -5.06 -2.42
CA ALA A 102 -13.18 -6.18 -3.10
C ALA A 102 -12.68 -6.34 -4.54
N GLU A 103 -12.55 -5.24 -5.29
CA GLU A 103 -12.02 -5.20 -6.65
C GLU A 103 -10.59 -5.77 -6.69
N LYS A 104 -9.71 -5.27 -5.83
CA LYS A 104 -8.32 -5.73 -5.76
C LYS A 104 -8.18 -7.18 -5.34
N LEU A 105 -9.02 -7.66 -4.41
CA LEU A 105 -9.05 -9.07 -4.04
C LEU A 105 -9.48 -9.96 -5.21
N SER A 106 -10.42 -9.49 -6.05
CA SER A 106 -10.84 -10.21 -7.25
C SER A 106 -9.73 -10.23 -8.32
N GLU A 107 -9.06 -9.11 -8.57
CA GLU A 107 -7.90 -9.05 -9.48
C GLU A 107 -6.81 -10.03 -9.05
N LEU A 108 -6.52 -10.05 -7.75
CA LEU A 108 -5.54 -10.93 -7.16
C LEU A 108 -5.90 -12.41 -7.36
N ARG A 109 -7.17 -12.79 -7.13
CA ARG A 109 -7.66 -14.16 -7.37
C ARG A 109 -7.57 -14.56 -8.84
N SER A 110 -7.94 -13.67 -9.75
CA SER A 110 -7.85 -13.95 -11.19
C SER A 110 -6.42 -14.21 -11.64
N LEU A 111 -5.43 -13.54 -11.04
CA LEU A 111 -4.03 -13.79 -11.32
C LEU A 111 -3.57 -15.17 -10.84
N MET A 112 -4.07 -15.65 -9.69
CA MET A 112 -3.77 -17.01 -9.18
C MET A 112 -4.28 -18.11 -10.09
N GLU A 113 -5.47 -17.93 -10.65
CA GLU A 113 -6.11 -18.94 -11.50
C GLU A 113 -5.43 -19.05 -12.87
N SER A 114 -4.54 -18.10 -13.20
CA SER A 114 -3.82 -18.01 -14.47
C SER A 114 -2.37 -18.52 -14.43
N GLU A 115 -1.86 -18.96 -13.27
CA GLU A 115 -0.57 -19.66 -13.09
C GLU A 115 -0.75 -21.18 -12.91
#